data_AF-A0A920QXF9-F1
#
_entry.id   AF-A0A920QXF9-F1
#
_cell.length_a   1.000
_cell.length_b   1.000
_cell.length_c   1.000
_cell.angle_alpha   90.00
_cell.angle_beta   90.00
_cell.angle_gamma   90.00
#
_symmetry.space_group_name_H-M   'P 1'
#
loop_
_entity.id
_entity.type
_entity.pdbx_description
1 polymer ?
#
loop_
_entity_poly.entity_id
_entity_poly.type
_entity_poly.pdbx_seq_one_letter_code
_entity_poly.pdbx_strand_id
1 'polypeptide(L)' 'MGNDVSVRDWQHGSDLVPADPTFWRAKTTDTFSPIGPYIETDLDPNDVELFARVSGKEFQHNTTKDIFP' A
#
# COMPACT_ATOMS: atom_id res chain seq x y z
N MET A 1 -7.59 -5.30 5.93
CA MET A 1 -6.46 -4.37 5.72
C MET A 1 -5.53 -4.93 4.66
N GLY A 2 -4.87 -4.08 3.87
CA GLY A 2 -3.88 -4.46 2.87
C GLY A 2 -2.69 -3.50 2.85
N ASN A 3 -1.53 -3.96 2.41
CA ASN A 3 -0.35 -3.13 2.18
C ASN A 3 0.17 -3.33 0.75
N ASP A 4 0.31 -2.23 0.00
CA ASP A 4 0.88 -2.22 -1.34
C ASP A 4 2.40 -1.98 -1.26
N VAL A 5 3.12 -3.03 -0.84
CA VAL A 5 4.58 -2.97 -0.73
C VAL A 5 5.17 -2.77 -2.12
N SER A 6 6.09 -1.82 -2.25
CA SER A 6 6.61 -1.39 -3.55
C SER A 6 8.11 -1.13 -3.50
N VAL A 7 8.88 -1.71 -4.42
CA VAL A 7 10.28 -1.29 -4.66
C VAL A 7 10.28 -0.10 -5.63
N ARG A 8 10.64 1.09 -5.12
CA ARG A 8 10.59 2.33 -5.90
C ARG A 8 11.64 2.38 -7.02
N ASP A 9 12.81 1.82 -6.80
CA ASP A 9 13.85 1.70 -7.84
C ASP A 9 13.37 0.92 -9.06
N TRP A 10 12.63 -0.18 -8.86
CA TRP A 10 12.06 -0.95 -9.98
C TRP A 10 10.90 -0.23 -10.63
N GLN A 11 10.17 0.61 -9.88
CA GLN A 11 9.03 1.35 -10.39
C GLN A 11 9.43 2.57 -11.24
N HIS A 12 10.44 3.31 -10.80
CA HIS A 12 10.84 4.59 -11.40
C HIS A 12 12.20 4.53 -12.11
N GLY A 13 12.95 3.46 -11.92
CA GLY A 13 14.35 3.37 -12.33
C GLY A 13 15.29 3.99 -11.30
N SER A 14 16.53 3.53 -11.32
CA SER A 14 17.67 4.10 -10.60
C SER A 14 18.95 3.89 -11.43
N ASP A 15 20.08 4.40 -10.95
CA ASP A 15 21.38 4.20 -11.61
C ASP A 15 21.79 2.72 -11.74
N LEU A 16 21.15 1.82 -10.97
CA LEU A 16 21.45 0.39 -10.93
C LEU A 16 20.45 -0.45 -11.73
N VAL A 17 19.23 0.05 -11.97
CA VAL A 17 18.14 -0.74 -12.56
C VAL A 17 17.23 0.17 -13.39
N PRO A 18 16.91 -0.14 -14.66
CA PRO A 18 15.95 0.65 -15.42
C PRO A 18 14.53 0.52 -14.84
N ALA A 19 13.69 1.52 -15.12
CA ALA A 19 12.29 1.50 -14.74
C ALA A 19 11.53 0.34 -15.41
N ASP A 20 10.73 -0.39 -14.64
CA ASP A 20 9.72 -1.31 -15.17
C ASP A 20 8.41 -0.52 -15.42
N PRO A 21 8.00 -0.33 -16.69
CA PRO A 21 6.83 0.49 -17.02
C PRO A 21 5.51 -0.13 -16.58
N THR A 22 5.50 -1.41 -16.20
CA THR A 22 4.27 -2.15 -15.89
C THR A 22 3.99 -2.27 -14.40
N PHE A 23 4.94 -1.88 -13.55
CA PHE A 23 4.91 -1.98 -12.08
C PHE A 23 4.77 -3.39 -11.50
N TRP A 24 4.55 -4.44 -12.31
CA TRP A 24 4.39 -5.82 -11.85
C TRP A 24 5.57 -6.26 -11.00
N ARG A 25 6.80 -6.07 -11.51
CA ARG A 25 7.98 -6.46 -10.76
C ARG A 25 8.09 -5.72 -9.42
N ALA A 26 7.77 -4.42 -9.42
CA ALA A 26 7.88 -3.56 -8.25
C ALA A 26 6.89 -3.92 -7.13
N LYS A 27 5.76 -4.57 -7.45
CA LYS A 27 4.61 -4.74 -6.56
C LYS A 27 4.17 -6.19 -6.30
N THR A 28 4.69 -7.15 -7.07
CA THR A 28 4.22 -8.55 -7.04
C THR A 28 5.30 -9.54 -6.63
N THR A 29 6.39 -9.06 -6.02
CA THR A 29 7.38 -9.97 -5.42
C THR A 29 6.75 -10.72 -4.25
N ASP A 30 7.18 -11.98 -4.03
CA ASP A 30 6.72 -12.77 -2.89
C ASP A 30 6.69 -11.94 -1.61
N THR A 31 5.59 -12.05 -0.87
CA THR A 31 5.26 -11.32 0.38
C THR A 31 4.81 -9.85 0.24
N PHE A 32 4.77 -9.25 -0.96
CA PHE A 32 4.46 -7.82 -1.12
C PHE A 32 2.98 -7.43 -1.01
N SER A 33 2.08 -8.40 -0.96
CA SER A 33 0.63 -8.17 -0.89
C SER A 33 0.02 -8.79 0.38
N PRO A 34 0.46 -8.41 1.60
CA PRO A 34 -0.16 -8.92 2.82
C PRO A 34 -1.61 -8.39 2.91
N ILE A 35 -2.54 -9.30 3.19
CA ILE A 35 -3.96 -9.03 3.36
C ILE A 35 -4.48 -9.76 4.60
N GLY A 36 -5.38 -9.13 5.34
CA GLY A 36 -6.02 -9.71 6.52
C GLY A 36 -6.28 -8.68 7.64
N PRO A 37 -6.44 -9.13 8.89
CA PRO A 37 -6.42 -10.53 9.36
C PRO A 37 -7.67 -11.35 9.00
N TYR A 38 -8.76 -10.70 8.59
CA TYR A 38 -10.00 -11.31 8.13
C TYR A 38 -10.72 -10.35 7.16
N ILE A 39 -11.85 -10.77 6.61
CA ILE A 39 -12.76 -9.95 5.82
C ILE A 39 -13.94 -9.59 6.71
N GLU A 40 -14.18 -8.30 6.91
CA GLU A 40 -15.38 -7.77 7.57
C GLU A 40 -16.45 -7.53 6.51
N THR A 41 -17.69 -7.94 6.77
CA THR A 41 -18.79 -7.86 5.79
C THR A 41 -19.76 -6.73 6.06
N ASP A 42 -19.80 -6.21 7.29
CA ASP A 42 -20.87 -5.30 7.74
C ASP A 42 -20.38 -3.87 7.98
N LEU A 43 -19.11 -3.57 7.67
CA LEU A 43 -18.49 -2.25 7.82
C LEU A 43 -18.98 -1.28 6.73
N ASP A 44 -19.35 -0.05 7.12
CA ASP A 44 -19.53 1.07 6.17
C ASP A 44 -18.15 1.62 5.72
N PRO A 45 -17.79 1.54 4.43
CA PRO A 45 -16.48 1.95 3.95
C PRO A 45 -16.32 3.46 3.73
N ASN A 46 -17.39 4.26 3.85
CA ASN A 46 -17.38 5.67 3.44
C ASN A 46 -16.67 6.62 4.43
N ASP A 47 -16.41 6.18 5.66
CA ASP A 47 -15.71 6.99 6.68
C ASP A 47 -14.96 6.12 7.69
N VAL A 48 -13.85 5.54 7.24
CA VAL A 48 -13.01 4.65 8.03
C VAL A 48 -11.63 5.28 8.20
N GLU A 49 -11.19 5.40 9.45
CA GLU A 49 -9.83 5.84 9.77
C GLU A 49 -8.81 4.79 9.30
N LEU A 50 -7.75 5.25 8.62
CA LEU A 50 -6.64 4.44 8.16
C LEU A 50 -5.32 5.08 8.60
N PHE A 51 -4.48 4.31 9.29
CA PHE A 51 -3.13 4.73 9.65
C PHE A 51 -2.10 3.61 9.45
N ALA A 52 -0.85 4.00 9.28
CA ALA A 52 0.28 3.07 9.17
C ALA A 52 1.42 3.51 10.09
N ARG A 53 1.99 2.53 10.79
CA ARG A 53 3.12 2.72 11.71
C ARG A 53 4.29 1.82 11.33
N VAL A 54 5.50 2.34 11.46
CA VAL A 54 6.75 1.59 11.34
C VAL A 54 7.45 1.66 12.71
N SER A 55 7.64 0.50 13.33
CA SER A 55 8.21 0.39 14.69
C SER A 55 7.49 1.31 15.71
N GLY A 56 6.16 1.39 15.62
CA GLY A 56 5.33 2.22 16.50
C GLY A 56 5.25 3.70 16.12
N LYS A 57 6.11 4.20 15.24
CA LYS A 57 6.04 5.59 14.74
C LYS A 57 5.07 5.70 13.57
N GLU A 58 4.17 6.67 13.62
CA GLU A 58 3.19 6.93 12.56
C GLU A 58 3.83 7.63 11.36
N PHE A 59 3.45 7.20 10.15
CA PHE A 59 3.90 7.78 8.88
C PHE A 59 2.76 8.09 7.91
N GLN A 60 1.58 7.49 8.10
CA GLN A 60 0.37 7.77 7.33
C GLN A 60 -0.83 7.75 8.27
N HIS A 61 -1.77 8.67 8.07
CA HIS A 61 -3.00 8.80 8.84
C HIS A 61 -4.03 9.62 8.05
N ASN A 62 -5.12 9.01 7.60
CA ASN A 62 -6.19 9.66 6.82
C ASN A 62 -7.55 8.97 7.08
N THR A 63 -8.64 9.46 6.49
CA THR A 63 -9.95 8.77 6.45
C THR A 63 -10.29 8.37 5.01
N THR A 64 -11.08 7.31 4.83
CA THR A 64 -11.60 6.93 3.50
C THR A 64 -12.53 7.98 2.89
N LYS A 65 -13.02 8.95 3.66
CA LYS A 65 -13.68 10.15 3.12
C LYS A 65 -12.77 10.97 2.18
N ASP A 66 -11.46 10.82 2.31
CA ASP A 66 -10.47 11.52 1.48
C ASP A 66 -10.26 10.84 0.11
N ILE A 67 -10.91 9.71 -0.17
CA ILE A 67 -10.80 8.99 -1.45
C ILE A 67 -11.53 9.78 -2.54
N PHE A 68 -10.83 10.79 -3.10
CA PHE A 68 -11.26 11.70 -4.17
C PHE A 68 -12.62 12.41 -3.93
N PRO A 69 -12.90 13.55 -4.59
CA PRO A 69 -14.21 14.19 -4.49
C PRO A 69 -15.34 13.39 -5.16
#